data_AF-W8BXU5-F1
#
_entry.id   AF-W8BXU5-F1
#
_cell.length_a   1.000
_cell.length_b   1.000
_cell.length_c   1.000
_cell.angle_alpha   90.00
_cell.angle_beta   90.00
_cell.angle_gamma   90.00
#
_symmetry.space_group_name_H-M   'P 1'
#
loop_
_entity.id
_entity.type
_entity.pdbx_description
1 polymer ?
#
loop_
_entity_poly.entity_id
_entity_poly.type
_entity_poly.pdbx_seq_one_letter_code
_entity_poly.pdbx_strand_id
1 'polypeptide(L)'
;MNHHRNLLRYELDLAPKHTEKQIHHHLNTRSTAMECTKNMTDHLESVQSQAQNSLKELRDKLAIFTRARFNDEPSETYKFWRNHSLNLTHPYTFCYERHYDSTARPEFKHLNYPKLTKELFEEELKKIYKTWKILEGVYYQTVNPTNINNWRDRSSEAFNNMLFYFNLTLTQLQNNRNNVGNLLGNTISHELDSNIPLVYNTTAQVREWLIILESISFLHYLTGLCTKLIEMCS
;
A
#
# COMPACT_ATOMS: atom_id res chain seq x y z
N MET A 1 70.46 36.60 -1.44
CA MET A 1 69.09 36.36 -1.92
C MET A 1 69.01 36.44 -3.44
N ASN A 2 69.54 35.48 -4.21
CA ASN A 2 69.38 35.46 -5.68
C ASN A 2 69.39 34.06 -6.32
N HIS A 3 69.37 32.96 -5.54
CA HIS A 3 69.37 31.60 -6.09
C HIS A 3 68.01 30.88 -6.09
N HIS A 4 66.96 31.44 -5.50
CA HIS A 4 65.61 30.86 -5.54
C HIS A 4 64.71 31.40 -6.66
N ARG A 5 65.14 32.45 -7.39
CA ARG A 5 64.33 33.05 -8.46
C ARG A 5 64.46 32.36 -9.82
N ASN A 6 65.46 31.48 -10.00
CA ASN A 6 65.75 30.84 -11.29
C ASN A 6 65.26 29.39 -11.43
N LEU A 7 64.80 28.75 -10.35
CA LEU A 7 64.21 27.40 -10.42
C LEU A 7 62.75 27.43 -10.91
N LEU A 8 61.99 28.48 -10.57
CA LEU A 8 60.58 28.63 -10.97
C LEU A 8 60.37 28.97 -12.45
N ARG A 9 61.41 29.39 -13.19
CA ARG A 9 61.31 29.64 -14.64
C ARG A 9 61.49 28.37 -15.47
N TYR A 10 62.26 27.40 -15.00
CA TYR A 10 62.58 26.20 -15.79
C TYR A 10 61.40 25.21 -15.86
N GLU A 11 60.51 25.22 -14.87
CA GLU A 11 59.33 24.33 -14.82
C GLU A 11 58.10 24.88 -15.57
N LEU A 12 58.08 26.19 -15.87
CA LEU A 12 57.00 26.83 -16.63
C LEU A 12 57.16 26.67 -18.15
N ASP A 13 58.39 26.52 -18.65
CA ASP A 13 58.69 26.39 -20.08
C ASP A 13 58.59 24.95 -20.62
N LEU A 14 58.35 23.96 -19.74
CA LEU A 14 58.18 22.54 -20.10
C LEU A 14 56.74 22.02 -19.92
N ALA A 15 55.79 22.87 -19.51
CA ALA A 15 54.39 22.48 -19.40
C ALA A 15 53.73 22.40 -20.80
N PRO A 16 53.03 21.30 -21.15
CA PRO A 16 52.38 21.17 -22.44
C PRO A 16 51.29 22.23 -22.62
N LYS A 17 51.34 22.98 -23.73
CA LYS A 17 50.30 23.93 -24.14
C LYS A 17 49.03 23.18 -24.53
N HIS A 18 48.15 22.93 -23.57
CA HIS A 18 46.78 22.54 -23.87
C HIS A 18 45.99 23.78 -24.31
N THR A 19 45.93 23.99 -25.62
CA THR A 19 44.84 24.71 -26.26
C THR A 19 43.59 23.85 -26.20
N GLU A 20 42.72 24.09 -25.21
CA GLU A 20 41.32 23.71 -25.30
C GLU A 20 40.46 24.93 -25.02
N LYS A 21 39.61 25.25 -26.00
CA LYS A 21 38.54 26.25 -25.88
C LYS A 21 37.74 25.91 -24.63
N GLN A 22 37.70 26.83 -23.67
CA GLN A 22 36.67 26.82 -22.63
C GLN A 22 35.32 27.02 -23.31
N ILE A 23 34.69 25.90 -23.66
CA ILE A 23 33.25 25.85 -23.88
C ILE A 23 32.67 26.12 -22.50
N HIS A 24 32.21 27.34 -22.26
CA HIS A 24 31.29 27.59 -21.16
C HIS A 24 30.04 26.77 -21.44
N HIS A 25 30.02 25.55 -20.90
CA HIS A 25 28.78 24.83 -20.70
C HIS A 25 27.98 25.67 -19.71
N HIS A 26 27.12 26.53 -20.25
CA HIS A 26 25.95 26.98 -19.53
C HIS A 26 25.25 25.71 -19.07
N LEU A 27 25.41 25.36 -17.80
CA LEU A 27 24.54 24.43 -17.12
C LEU A 27 23.14 25.04 -17.23
N ASN A 28 22.44 24.64 -18.29
CA ASN A 28 20.99 24.69 -18.33
C ASN A 28 20.54 23.86 -17.14
N THR A 29 20.32 24.55 -16.01
CA THR A 29 19.42 24.11 -14.96
C THR A 29 18.02 24.15 -15.58
N ARG A 30 17.77 23.21 -16.51
CA ARG A 30 16.42 22.78 -16.86
C ARG A 30 15.80 22.37 -15.54
N SER A 31 14.82 23.16 -15.11
CA SER A 31 13.80 22.82 -14.13
C SER A 31 13.76 21.31 -13.84
N THR A 32 14.18 20.91 -12.64
CA THR A 32 14.02 19.55 -12.11
C THR A 32 12.57 19.27 -11.69
N ALA A 33 11.60 19.80 -12.45
CA ALA A 33 10.28 19.22 -12.48
C ALA A 33 10.38 17.93 -13.30
N MET A 34 10.84 16.83 -12.66
CA MET A 34 10.73 15.50 -13.26
C MET A 34 9.24 15.24 -13.51
N GLU A 35 8.88 15.16 -14.79
CA GLU A 35 7.55 14.69 -15.21
C GLU A 35 7.35 13.25 -14.71
N CYS A 36 6.14 12.96 -14.24
CA CYS A 36 5.78 11.59 -13.86
C CYS A 36 6.05 10.65 -15.05
N THR A 37 6.88 9.63 -14.83
CA THR A 37 7.23 8.70 -15.92
C THR A 37 6.02 7.84 -16.27
N LYS A 38 5.83 7.51 -17.55
CA LYS A 38 4.78 6.58 -18.02
C LYS A 38 4.70 5.30 -17.17
N ASN A 39 5.86 4.78 -16.74
CA ASN A 39 5.94 3.60 -15.88
C ASN A 39 5.23 3.77 -14.52
N MET A 40 5.26 4.96 -13.90
CA MET A 40 4.58 5.20 -12.63
C MET A 40 3.06 5.15 -12.80
N THR A 41 2.54 5.75 -13.86
CA THR A 41 1.11 5.70 -14.20
C THR A 41 0.67 4.27 -14.46
N ASP A 42 1.38 3.53 -15.32
CA ASP A 42 1.07 2.13 -15.64
C ASP A 42 1.09 1.24 -14.36
N HIS A 43 2.03 1.49 -13.45
CA HIS A 43 2.09 0.81 -12.16
C HIS A 43 0.88 1.13 -11.26
N LEU A 44 0.49 2.40 -11.16
CA LEU A 44 -0.68 2.82 -10.36
C LEU A 44 -1.98 2.25 -10.94
N GLU A 45 -2.12 2.22 -12.27
CA GLU A 45 -3.26 1.61 -12.95
C GLU A 45 -3.34 0.10 -12.68
N SER A 46 -2.19 -0.60 -12.67
CA SER A 46 -2.13 -2.01 -12.29
C SER A 46 -2.60 -2.24 -10.84
N VAL A 47 -2.10 -1.44 -9.89
CA VAL A 47 -2.51 -1.54 -8.47
C VAL A 47 -4.01 -1.24 -8.32
N GLN A 48 -4.49 -0.20 -9.01
CA GLN A 48 -5.90 0.17 -9.00
C GLN A 48 -6.80 -0.94 -9.53
N SER A 49 -6.47 -1.50 -10.70
CA SER A 49 -7.25 -2.56 -11.34
C SER A 49 -7.33 -3.80 -10.46
N GLN A 50 -6.20 -4.23 -9.88
CA GLN A 50 -6.17 -5.34 -8.95
C GLN A 50 -7.04 -5.07 -7.70
N ALA A 51 -6.98 -3.85 -7.14
CA ALA A 51 -7.77 -3.47 -5.99
C ALA A 51 -9.28 -3.44 -6.31
N GLN A 52 -9.67 -2.93 -7.47
CA GLN A 52 -11.07 -2.90 -7.92
C GLN A 52 -11.63 -4.31 -8.13
N ASN A 53 -10.87 -5.20 -8.77
CA ASN A 53 -11.27 -6.60 -8.95
C ASN A 53 -11.47 -7.29 -7.60
N SER A 54 -10.51 -7.10 -6.70
CA SER A 54 -10.56 -7.66 -5.34
C SER A 54 -11.76 -7.13 -4.55
N LEU A 55 -12.01 -5.82 -4.62
CA LEU A 55 -13.14 -5.18 -3.95
C LEU A 55 -14.47 -5.76 -4.43
N LYS A 56 -14.61 -5.90 -5.76
CA LYS A 56 -15.80 -6.47 -6.38
C LYS A 56 -16.01 -7.91 -5.91
N GLU A 57 -14.98 -8.76 -5.97
CA GLU A 57 -15.10 -10.16 -5.55
C GLU A 57 -15.51 -10.31 -4.07
N LEU A 58 -14.92 -9.52 -3.18
CA LEU A 58 -15.25 -9.56 -1.76
C LEU A 58 -16.66 -9.03 -1.48
N ARG A 59 -17.08 -7.95 -2.17
CA ARG A 59 -18.44 -7.40 -2.03
C ARG A 59 -19.51 -8.37 -2.56
N ASP A 60 -19.30 -8.93 -3.75
CA ASP A 60 -20.26 -9.82 -4.41
C ASP A 60 -20.57 -11.07 -3.56
N LYS A 61 -19.64 -11.47 -2.68
CA LYS A 61 -19.75 -12.66 -1.83
C LYS A 61 -19.96 -12.34 -0.35
N LEU A 62 -20.04 -11.07 0.05
CA LEU A 62 -20.13 -10.66 1.45
C LEU A 62 -21.37 -11.24 2.15
N ALA A 63 -22.51 -11.30 1.44
CA ALA A 63 -23.75 -11.86 1.98
C ALA A 63 -23.62 -13.35 2.37
N ILE A 64 -22.76 -14.11 1.66
CA ILE A 64 -22.48 -15.52 1.99
C ILE A 64 -21.87 -15.60 3.40
N PHE A 65 -20.91 -14.71 3.68
CA PHE A 65 -20.27 -14.66 4.98
C PHE A 65 -21.22 -14.16 6.08
N THR A 66 -21.92 -13.05 5.86
CA THR A 66 -22.73 -12.45 6.94
C THR A 66 -23.91 -13.34 7.34
N ARG A 67 -24.55 -14.01 6.37
CA ARG A 67 -25.59 -15.00 6.66
C ARG A 67 -25.03 -16.19 7.43
N ALA A 68 -23.85 -16.70 7.05
CA ALA A 68 -23.24 -17.82 7.74
C ALA A 68 -22.74 -17.48 9.16
N ARG A 69 -22.17 -16.28 9.35
CA ARG A 69 -21.56 -15.86 10.61
C ARG A 69 -22.55 -15.25 11.61
N PHE A 70 -23.49 -14.46 11.11
CA PHE A 70 -24.39 -13.62 11.92
C PHE A 70 -25.87 -13.94 11.70
N ASN A 71 -26.22 -14.76 10.69
CA ASN A 71 -27.61 -14.98 10.28
C ASN A 71 -28.30 -13.69 9.82
N ASP A 72 -27.53 -12.77 9.23
CA ASP A 72 -27.98 -11.44 8.84
C ASP A 72 -27.47 -11.05 7.43
N GLU A 73 -28.16 -10.08 6.82
CA GLU A 73 -27.68 -9.38 5.62
C GLU A 73 -26.50 -8.43 5.97
N PRO A 74 -25.66 -8.05 4.98
CA PRO A 74 -24.53 -7.16 5.21
C PRO A 74 -24.89 -5.82 5.85
N SER A 75 -26.02 -5.22 5.47
CA SER A 75 -26.48 -3.95 6.03
C SER A 75 -26.79 -4.03 7.52
N GLU A 76 -27.49 -5.09 7.94
CA GLU A 76 -27.88 -5.29 9.34
C GLU A 76 -26.66 -5.69 10.19
N THR A 77 -25.81 -6.56 9.64
CA THR A 77 -24.52 -6.91 10.25
C THR A 77 -23.70 -5.63 10.49
N TYR A 78 -23.58 -4.76 9.49
CA TYR A 78 -22.82 -3.52 9.65
C TYR A 78 -23.43 -2.62 10.72
N LYS A 79 -24.75 -2.38 10.70
CA LYS A 79 -25.43 -1.55 11.72
C LYS A 79 -25.16 -2.06 13.14
N PHE A 80 -25.22 -3.37 13.35
CA PHE A 80 -25.05 -3.98 14.66
C PHE A 80 -23.58 -3.96 15.12
N TRP A 81 -22.66 -4.32 14.23
CA TRP A 81 -21.28 -4.57 14.60
C TRP A 81 -20.34 -3.38 14.41
N ARG A 82 -20.72 -2.33 13.67
CA ARG A 82 -19.85 -1.16 13.40
C ARG A 82 -19.39 -0.39 14.64
N ASN A 83 -20.17 -0.42 15.72
CA ASN A 83 -19.88 0.32 16.96
C ASN A 83 -19.02 -0.48 17.94
N HIS A 84 -18.71 -1.74 17.65
CA HIS A 84 -17.83 -2.52 18.50
C HIS A 84 -16.41 -1.96 18.41
N SER A 85 -15.63 -2.07 19.49
CA SER A 85 -14.24 -1.58 19.59
C SER A 85 -13.29 -2.39 18.69
N LEU A 86 -13.44 -2.22 17.39
CA LEU A 86 -12.60 -2.73 16.32
C LEU A 86 -11.56 -1.65 16.05
N ASN A 87 -10.34 -1.87 16.52
CA ASN A 87 -9.20 -1.03 16.17
C ASN A 87 -8.16 -1.89 15.44
N LEU A 88 -7.56 -1.30 14.43
CA LEU A 88 -6.43 -1.86 13.70
C LEU A 88 -5.57 -0.69 13.27
N THR A 89 -4.31 -0.72 13.67
CA THR A 89 -3.33 0.30 13.32
C THR A 89 -2.53 -0.14 12.10
N HIS A 90 -2.53 0.70 11.08
CA HIS A 90 -1.78 0.56 9.84
C HIS A 90 -1.56 1.97 9.25
N PRO A 91 -0.75 2.13 8.18
CA PRO A 91 -0.44 3.44 7.62
C PRO A 91 -1.63 4.35 7.24
N TYR A 92 -2.82 3.78 7.02
CA TYR A 92 -4.01 4.50 6.56
C TYR A 92 -5.18 4.46 7.56
N THR A 93 -4.96 4.07 8.82
CA THR A 93 -6.04 3.90 9.83
C THR A 93 -6.94 5.13 9.97
N PHE A 94 -6.39 6.34 9.80
CA PHE A 94 -7.11 7.60 9.97
C PHE A 94 -7.51 8.24 8.63
N CYS A 95 -7.34 7.54 7.51
CA CYS A 95 -7.60 8.06 6.18
C CYS A 95 -8.98 7.70 5.63
N TYR A 96 -9.67 6.75 6.25
CA TYR A 96 -11.02 6.35 5.86
C TYR A 96 -11.82 5.83 7.06
N GLU A 97 -13.14 5.84 6.93
CA GLU A 97 -14.03 5.16 7.85
C GLU A 97 -14.32 3.73 7.37
N ARG A 98 -14.44 2.80 8.31
CA ARG A 98 -14.78 1.41 8.03
C ARG A 98 -16.20 1.29 7.53
N HIS A 99 -16.38 0.85 6.30
CA HIS A 99 -17.70 0.64 5.70
C HIS A 99 -17.65 -0.36 4.54
N TYR A 100 -18.60 -1.29 4.48
CA TYR A 100 -18.62 -2.34 3.46
C TYR A 100 -19.10 -1.80 2.09
N ASP A 101 -20.04 -0.86 2.10
CA ASP A 101 -20.62 -0.22 0.92
C ASP A 101 -20.34 1.29 0.85
N SER A 102 -19.13 1.75 1.19
CA SER A 102 -18.83 3.18 1.07
C SER A 102 -18.92 3.60 -0.39
N THR A 103 -19.71 4.64 -0.65
CA THR A 103 -19.73 5.39 -1.93
C THR A 103 -19.06 6.75 -1.77
N ALA A 104 -18.69 7.13 -0.53
CA ALA A 104 -17.99 8.37 -0.26
C ALA A 104 -16.63 8.35 -0.95
N ARG A 105 -16.30 9.47 -1.60
CA ARG A 105 -14.96 9.67 -2.16
C ARG A 105 -13.98 9.88 -1.00
N PRO A 106 -12.89 9.10 -0.92
CA PRO A 106 -11.92 9.29 0.15
C PRO A 106 -11.23 10.66 0.03
N GLU A 107 -10.87 11.23 1.17
CA GLU A 107 -10.05 12.45 1.24
C GLU A 107 -8.58 12.09 1.46
N PHE A 108 -7.68 12.65 0.66
CA PHE A 108 -6.25 12.34 0.73
C PHE A 108 -5.46 13.47 1.40
N LYS A 109 -5.77 13.79 2.66
CA LYS A 109 -5.18 14.91 3.41
C LYS A 109 -3.66 14.85 3.58
N HIS A 110 -3.06 13.67 3.42
CA HIS A 110 -1.61 13.48 3.49
C HIS A 110 -0.91 13.80 2.14
N LEU A 111 -1.66 13.91 1.05
CA LEU A 111 -1.17 14.29 -0.28
C LEU A 111 -1.37 15.78 -0.55
N ASN A 112 -0.70 16.63 0.24
CA ASN A 112 -0.77 18.10 0.10
C ASN A 112 0.14 18.66 -1.01
N TYR A 113 0.75 17.79 -1.82
CA TYR A 113 1.69 18.18 -2.87
C TYR A 113 0.99 18.36 -4.22
N PRO A 114 1.41 19.33 -5.04
CA PRO A 114 0.79 19.56 -6.34
C PRO A 114 1.20 18.52 -7.41
N LYS A 115 2.32 17.81 -7.22
CA LYS A 115 2.87 16.85 -8.20
C LYS A 115 3.37 15.58 -7.54
N LEU A 116 3.27 14.47 -8.25
CA LEU A 116 3.83 13.19 -7.80
C LEU A 116 5.34 13.15 -8.05
N THR A 117 6.12 13.04 -6.97
CA THR A 117 7.56 12.76 -7.07
C THR A 117 7.83 11.26 -6.99
N LYS A 118 9.03 10.84 -7.40
CA LYS A 118 9.47 9.44 -7.30
C LYS A 118 9.49 8.98 -5.83
N GLU A 119 9.97 9.83 -4.94
CA GLU A 119 10.05 9.56 -3.51
C GLU A 119 8.66 9.33 -2.91
N LEU A 120 7.70 10.21 -3.25
CA LEU A 120 6.31 10.07 -2.79
C LEU A 120 5.67 8.79 -3.35
N PHE A 121 5.88 8.49 -4.63
CA PHE A 121 5.41 7.25 -5.25
C PHE A 121 5.93 6.01 -4.51
N GLU A 122 7.23 5.94 -4.26
CA GLU A 122 7.84 4.83 -3.52
C GLU A 122 7.35 4.75 -2.07
N GLU A 123 7.19 5.89 -1.39
CA GLU A 123 6.64 5.93 -0.03
C GLU A 123 5.21 5.40 0.03
N GLU A 124 4.34 5.80 -0.89
CA GLU A 124 2.96 5.32 -0.95
C GLU A 124 2.90 3.82 -1.26
N LEU A 125 3.71 3.31 -2.20
CA LEU A 125 3.81 1.86 -2.44
C LEU A 125 4.26 1.10 -1.19
N LYS A 126 5.24 1.61 -0.44
CA LYS A 126 5.70 1.01 0.83
C LYS A 126 4.56 1.00 1.87
N LYS A 127 3.79 2.07 2.01
CA LYS A 127 2.65 2.14 2.93
C LYS A 127 1.52 1.18 2.53
N ILE A 128 1.24 1.05 1.23
CA ILE A 128 0.27 0.09 0.69
C ILE A 128 0.71 -1.34 1.03
N TYR A 129 1.96 -1.69 0.71
CA TYR A 129 2.53 -3.01 1.00
C TYR A 129 2.45 -3.35 2.49
N LYS A 130 2.87 -2.42 3.36
CA LYS A 130 2.79 -2.59 4.82
C LYS A 130 1.36 -2.82 5.28
N THR A 131 0.38 -2.11 4.72
CA THR A 131 -1.03 -2.30 5.06
C THR A 131 -1.50 -3.71 4.70
N TRP A 132 -1.12 -4.22 3.52
CA TRP A 132 -1.45 -5.61 3.14
C TRP A 132 -0.86 -6.64 4.09
N LYS A 133 0.42 -6.48 4.47
CA LYS A 133 1.07 -7.36 5.43
C LYS A 133 0.40 -7.36 6.80
N ILE A 134 -0.04 -6.19 7.26
CA ILE A 134 -0.78 -6.08 8.54
C ILE A 134 -2.11 -6.83 8.44
N LEU A 135 -2.86 -6.65 7.36
CA LEU A 135 -4.13 -7.35 7.12
C LEU A 135 -3.93 -8.87 7.04
N GLU A 136 -2.92 -9.35 6.32
CA GLU A 136 -2.55 -10.78 6.29
C GLU A 136 -2.17 -11.30 7.68
N GLY A 137 -1.38 -10.54 8.45
CA GLY A 137 -1.01 -10.92 9.81
C GLY A 137 -2.22 -11.06 10.74
N VAL A 138 -3.16 -10.10 10.69
CA VAL A 138 -4.42 -10.16 11.45
C VAL A 138 -5.29 -11.31 10.96
N TYR A 139 -5.32 -11.57 9.65
CA TYR A 139 -5.99 -12.74 9.08
C TYR A 139 -5.45 -14.02 9.71
N TYR A 140 -4.13 -14.25 9.71
CA TYR A 140 -3.55 -15.49 10.25
C TYR A 140 -3.78 -15.64 11.77
N GLN A 141 -3.82 -14.54 12.52
CA GLN A 141 -4.19 -14.59 13.93
C GLN A 141 -5.68 -14.85 14.15
N THR A 142 -6.54 -14.48 13.21
CA THR A 142 -8.00 -14.66 13.30
C THR A 142 -8.44 -16.03 12.78
N VAL A 143 -7.95 -16.43 11.62
CA VAL A 143 -8.24 -17.70 10.94
C VAL A 143 -7.11 -18.68 11.26
N ASN A 144 -7.10 -19.15 12.50
CA ASN A 144 -6.12 -20.09 13.02
C ASN A 144 -6.80 -21.42 13.39
N PRO A 145 -6.05 -22.53 13.59
CA PRO A 145 -6.63 -23.84 13.89
C PRO A 145 -7.55 -23.85 15.12
N THR A 146 -7.22 -23.11 16.18
CA THR A 146 -8.05 -23.01 17.40
C THR A 146 -9.40 -22.37 17.09
N ASN A 147 -9.42 -21.22 16.42
CA ASN A 147 -10.66 -20.53 16.07
C ASN A 147 -11.47 -21.33 15.05
N ILE A 148 -10.82 -21.95 14.06
CA ILE A 148 -11.49 -22.83 13.09
C ILE A 148 -12.18 -23.98 13.80
N ASN A 149 -11.52 -24.63 14.77
CA ASN A 149 -12.13 -25.69 15.57
C ASN A 149 -13.34 -25.18 16.36
N ASN A 150 -13.26 -23.98 16.96
CA ASN A 150 -14.38 -23.36 17.66
C ASN A 150 -15.57 -23.02 16.72
N TRP A 151 -15.33 -22.83 15.42
CA TRP A 151 -16.39 -22.56 14.45
C TRP A 151 -17.03 -23.84 13.90
N ARG A 152 -16.42 -25.01 14.06
CA ARG A 152 -16.92 -26.30 13.54
C ARG A 152 -18.25 -26.72 14.16
N ASP A 153 -18.57 -26.22 15.35
CA ASP A 153 -19.83 -26.54 16.04
C ASP A 153 -21.06 -25.87 15.38
N ARG A 154 -20.87 -25.08 14.31
CA ARG A 154 -21.94 -24.55 13.45
C ARG A 154 -22.43 -25.62 12.47
N SER A 155 -23.56 -25.35 11.79
CA SER A 155 -23.99 -26.21 10.68
C SER A 155 -22.87 -26.33 9.63
N SER A 156 -22.73 -27.51 9.03
CA SER A 156 -21.63 -27.78 8.08
C SER A 156 -21.60 -26.79 6.92
N GLU A 157 -22.77 -26.37 6.45
CA GLU A 157 -22.92 -25.37 5.39
C GLU A 157 -22.44 -23.98 5.84
N ALA A 158 -22.86 -23.49 7.00
CA ALA A 158 -22.44 -22.18 7.51
C ALA A 158 -20.92 -22.13 7.75
N PHE A 159 -20.36 -23.20 8.33
CA PHE A 159 -18.92 -23.31 8.53
C PHE A 159 -18.16 -23.28 7.19
N ASN A 160 -18.59 -24.06 6.20
CA ASN A 160 -17.95 -24.08 4.87
C ASN A 160 -18.04 -22.73 4.16
N ASN A 161 -19.19 -22.04 4.26
CA ASN A 161 -19.39 -20.71 3.69
C ASN A 161 -18.49 -19.65 4.34
N MET A 162 -18.31 -19.71 5.66
CA MET A 162 -17.35 -18.84 6.36
C MET A 162 -15.92 -19.09 5.88
N LEU A 163 -15.48 -20.36 5.87
CA LEU A 163 -14.12 -20.70 5.43
C LEU A 163 -13.85 -20.32 3.98
N PHE A 164 -14.83 -20.53 3.10
CA PHE A 164 -14.74 -20.11 1.71
C PHE A 164 -14.49 -18.60 1.60
N TYR A 165 -15.24 -17.78 2.34
CA TYR A 165 -15.06 -16.33 2.30
C TYR A 165 -13.71 -15.88 2.91
N PHE A 166 -13.23 -16.55 3.96
CA PHE A 166 -11.90 -16.26 4.51
C PHE A 166 -10.79 -16.59 3.52
N ASN A 167 -10.84 -17.77 2.89
CA ASN A 167 -9.86 -18.14 1.88
C ASN A 167 -9.88 -17.17 0.69
N LEU A 168 -11.05 -16.73 0.27
CA LEU A 168 -11.18 -15.68 -0.74
C LEU A 168 -10.52 -14.37 -0.28
N THR A 169 -10.80 -13.94 0.96
CA THR A 169 -10.19 -12.73 1.54
C THR A 169 -8.67 -12.82 1.52
N LEU A 170 -8.09 -13.93 1.99
CA LEU A 170 -6.64 -14.14 1.98
C LEU A 170 -6.07 -14.09 0.57
N THR A 171 -6.69 -14.80 -0.40
CA THR A 171 -6.25 -14.79 -1.80
C THR A 171 -6.22 -13.37 -2.35
N GLN A 172 -7.26 -12.56 -2.08
CA GLN A 172 -7.29 -11.17 -2.55
C GLN A 172 -6.22 -10.31 -1.89
N LEU A 173 -5.98 -10.46 -0.58
CA LEU A 173 -4.90 -9.76 0.12
C LEU A 173 -3.54 -10.11 -0.50
N GLN A 174 -3.28 -11.40 -0.72
CA GLN A 174 -2.02 -11.89 -1.29
C GLN A 174 -1.82 -11.41 -2.73
N ASN A 175 -2.87 -11.41 -3.55
CA ASN A 175 -2.79 -10.91 -4.93
C ASN A 175 -2.41 -9.42 -4.96
N ASN A 176 -3.04 -8.59 -4.13
CA ASN A 176 -2.70 -7.16 -4.05
C ASN A 176 -1.29 -6.94 -3.49
N ARG A 177 -0.91 -7.68 -2.44
CA ARG A 177 0.44 -7.61 -1.87
C ARG A 177 1.50 -7.98 -2.91
N ASN A 178 1.30 -9.09 -3.62
CA ASN A 178 2.25 -9.57 -4.63
C ASN A 178 2.36 -8.56 -5.78
N ASN A 179 1.23 -7.98 -6.22
CA ASN A 179 1.25 -6.94 -7.24
C ASN A 179 2.13 -5.76 -6.81
N VAL A 180 1.92 -5.22 -5.61
CA VAL A 180 2.73 -4.10 -5.09
C VAL A 180 4.19 -4.51 -4.82
N GLY A 181 4.42 -5.71 -4.29
CA GLY A 181 5.77 -6.23 -4.02
C GLY A 181 6.61 -6.37 -5.30
N ASN A 182 6.00 -6.82 -6.39
CA ASN A 182 6.65 -6.90 -7.70
C ASN A 182 7.08 -5.50 -8.19
N LEU A 183 6.33 -4.45 -7.87
CA LEU A 183 6.66 -3.06 -8.22
C LEU A 183 7.78 -2.46 -7.37
N LEU A 184 7.83 -2.81 -6.08
CA LEU A 184 8.88 -2.39 -5.14
C LEU A 184 10.21 -3.11 -5.38
N GLY A 185 10.18 -4.27 -6.05
CA GLY A 185 11.33 -5.16 -6.20
C GLY A 185 11.59 -6.01 -4.95
N ASN A 186 12.27 -7.15 -5.16
CA ASN A 186 12.46 -8.18 -4.13
C ASN A 186 13.21 -7.67 -2.90
N THR A 187 14.21 -6.80 -3.08
CA THR A 187 15.03 -6.28 -1.97
C THR A 187 14.20 -5.46 -0.98
N ILE A 188 13.45 -4.47 -1.48
CA ILE A 188 12.60 -3.61 -0.64
C ILE A 188 11.47 -4.45 -0.01
N SER A 189 10.89 -5.39 -0.76
CA SER A 189 9.84 -6.26 -0.24
C SER A 189 10.34 -7.14 0.91
N HIS A 190 11.53 -7.73 0.80
CA HIS A 190 12.13 -8.53 1.88
C HIS A 190 12.43 -7.73 3.15
N GLU A 191 12.90 -6.48 3.01
CA GLU A 191 13.09 -5.58 4.15
C GLU A 191 11.76 -5.30 4.86
N LEU A 192 10.69 -5.08 4.09
CA LEU A 192 9.35 -4.83 4.61
C LEU A 192 8.68 -6.09 5.18
N ASP A 193 9.10 -7.28 4.77
CA ASP A 193 8.62 -8.55 5.29
C ASP A 193 9.13 -8.85 6.72
N SER A 194 10.13 -8.09 7.21
CA SER A 194 10.61 -8.19 8.59
C SER A 194 9.50 -7.81 9.59
N ASN A 195 9.52 -8.43 10.79
CA ASN A 195 8.45 -8.38 11.81
C ASN A 195 7.70 -7.04 11.91
N ILE A 196 6.55 -6.94 11.22
CA ILE A 196 5.64 -5.81 11.38
C ILE A 196 4.80 -6.05 12.63
N PRO A 197 4.84 -5.15 13.64
CA PRO A 197 4.02 -5.30 14.83
C PRO A 197 2.54 -5.16 14.48
N LEU A 198 1.74 -6.11 14.92
CA LEU A 198 0.28 -6.07 14.76
C LEU A 198 -0.32 -5.38 15.99
N VAL A 199 -0.91 -4.21 15.78
CA VAL A 199 -1.55 -3.42 16.85
C VAL A 199 -3.04 -3.33 16.57
N TYR A 200 -3.80 -4.23 17.21
CA TYR A 200 -5.25 -4.36 17.06
C TYR A 200 -5.86 -5.00 18.31
N ASN A 201 -7.17 -4.85 18.49
CA ASN A 201 -7.87 -5.38 19.66
C ASN A 201 -8.03 -6.89 19.53
N THR A 202 -7.09 -7.63 20.11
CA THR A 202 -7.06 -9.10 20.08
C THR A 202 -8.21 -9.73 20.87
N THR A 203 -8.90 -8.98 21.74
CA THR A 203 -10.04 -9.46 22.53
C THR A 203 -11.39 -9.11 21.92
N ALA A 204 -11.42 -8.46 20.75
CA ALA A 204 -12.67 -8.16 20.06
C ALA A 204 -13.46 -9.44 19.76
N GLN A 205 -14.75 -9.45 20.11
CA GLN A 205 -15.63 -10.60 19.92
C GLN A 205 -15.90 -10.95 18.45
N VAL A 206 -15.60 -10.02 17.53
CA VAL A 206 -15.82 -10.16 16.09
C VAL A 206 -14.58 -9.76 15.29
N ARG A 207 -13.42 -10.32 15.66
CA ARG A 207 -12.16 -10.13 14.89
C ARG A 207 -12.32 -10.51 13.42
N GLU A 208 -13.11 -11.55 13.14
CA GLU A 208 -13.51 -11.93 11.78
C GLU A 208 -14.13 -10.76 11.00
N TRP A 209 -14.97 -9.96 11.67
CA TRP A 209 -15.61 -8.81 11.05
C TRP A 209 -14.64 -7.66 10.84
N LEU A 210 -13.71 -7.43 11.77
CA LEU A 210 -12.66 -6.42 11.62
C LEU A 210 -11.84 -6.65 10.35
N ILE A 211 -11.34 -7.87 10.12
CA ILE A 211 -10.49 -8.14 8.94
C ILE A 211 -11.27 -7.95 7.63
N ILE A 212 -12.54 -8.39 7.58
CA ILE A 212 -13.37 -8.27 6.38
C ILE A 212 -13.69 -6.80 6.08
N LEU A 213 -14.16 -6.08 7.09
CA LEU A 213 -14.57 -4.70 6.94
C LEU A 213 -13.36 -3.80 6.63
N GLU A 214 -12.22 -4.02 7.28
CA GLU A 214 -11.00 -3.25 6.99
C GLU A 214 -10.50 -3.53 5.58
N SER A 215 -10.47 -4.79 5.15
CA SER A 215 -10.01 -5.16 3.80
C SER A 215 -10.86 -4.49 2.71
N ILE A 216 -12.19 -4.55 2.84
CA ILE A 216 -13.11 -3.91 1.89
C ILE A 216 -12.93 -2.39 1.90
N SER A 217 -12.85 -1.79 3.08
CA SER A 217 -12.69 -0.34 3.22
C SER A 217 -11.36 0.15 2.64
N PHE A 218 -10.29 -0.59 2.89
CA PHE A 218 -8.97 -0.27 2.36
C PHE A 218 -8.90 -0.44 0.85
N LEU A 219 -9.52 -1.47 0.26
CA LEU A 219 -9.59 -1.62 -1.19
C LEU A 219 -10.32 -0.45 -1.87
N HIS A 220 -11.42 0.00 -1.28
CA HIS A 220 -12.14 1.20 -1.75
C HIS A 220 -11.28 2.45 -1.64
N TYR A 221 -10.62 2.65 -0.50
CA TYR A 221 -9.68 3.75 -0.29
C TYR A 221 -8.52 3.72 -1.30
N LEU A 222 -7.90 2.56 -1.50
CA LEU A 222 -6.77 2.36 -2.40
C LEU A 222 -7.14 2.68 -3.85
N THR A 223 -8.34 2.29 -4.28
CA THR A 223 -8.84 2.63 -5.62
C THR A 223 -8.84 4.14 -5.83
N GLY A 224 -9.32 4.91 -4.86
CA GLY A 224 -9.29 6.37 -4.91
C GLY A 224 -7.88 6.96 -4.77
N LEU A 225 -7.04 6.36 -3.93
CA LEU A 225 -5.65 6.80 -3.74
C LEU A 225 -4.88 6.71 -5.06
N CYS A 226 -4.99 5.59 -5.77
CA CYS A 226 -4.37 5.42 -7.08
C CYS A 226 -4.88 6.45 -8.09
N THR A 227 -6.19 6.71 -8.16
CA THR A 227 -6.74 7.79 -9.01
C THR A 227 -6.06 9.11 -8.66
N LYS A 228 -5.97 9.46 -7.37
CA LYS A 228 -5.38 10.72 -6.95
C LYS A 228 -3.91 10.84 -7.32
N LEU A 229 -3.14 9.76 -7.13
CA LEU A 229 -1.72 9.73 -7.50
C LEU A 229 -1.51 9.85 -9.01
N ILE A 230 -2.40 9.24 -9.82
CA ILE A 230 -2.41 9.39 -11.29
C ILE A 230 -2.75 10.83 -11.69
N GLU A 231 -3.73 11.47 -11.04
CA GLU A 231 -4.04 12.89 -11.28
C GLU A 231 -2.84 13.80 -10.98
N MET A 232 -2.05 13.47 -9.95
CA MET A 232 -0.82 14.20 -9.60
C MET A 232 0.33 14.00 -10.60
N CYS A 233 0.19 13.07 -11.55
CA CYS A 233 1.11 12.90 -12.68
C CYS A 233 0.82 13.83 -13.86
N SER A 234 -0.35 14.48 -13.87
CA SER A 234 -0.81 15.39 -14.94
C SER A 234 -0.37 16.84 -14.76
#